data_AF-A0A943YPA6-F1
#
_entry.id   AF-A0A943YPA6-F1
#
_cell.length_a   1.000
_cell.length_b   1.000
_cell.length_c   1.000
_cell.angle_alpha   90.00
_cell.angle_beta   90.00
_cell.angle_gamma   90.00
#
_symmetry.space_group_name_H-M   'P 1'
#
loop_
_entity.id
_entity.type
_entity.pdbx_description
1 polymer ?
#
loop_
_entity_poly.entity_id
_entity_poly.type
_entity_poly.pdbx_seq_one_letter_code
_entity_poly.pdbx_strand_id
1 'polypeptide(L)'
;MYWFLTVLGAMITVLCAAVGAAFRKGRGWRYVNVLDDRERYDRDAVLKFLGLAMWAFALSCGGLWMLAGLLDNMNLFYAGIVATLAVAIFTLVYMNTGRRFLKK
;
A
#
# COMPACT_ATOMS: atom_id res chain seq x y z
N MET A 1 12.11 -5.87 23.90
CA MET A 1 12.33 -5.93 22.45
C MET A 1 11.37 -6.90 21.79
N TYR A 2 10.29 -6.40 21.17
CA TYR A 2 9.35 -7.22 20.39
C TYR A 2 9.96 -7.62 19.04
N TRP A 3 10.96 -8.50 19.07
CA TRP A 3 11.75 -8.89 17.90
C TRP A 3 10.89 -9.40 16.73
N PHE A 4 9.77 -10.07 17.04
CA PHE A 4 8.85 -10.56 16.02
C PHE A 4 8.19 -9.42 15.23
N LEU A 5 7.84 -8.31 15.89
CA LEU A 5 7.27 -7.12 15.23
C LEU A 5 8.31 -6.43 14.37
N THR A 6 9.56 -6.37 14.83
CA THR A 6 10.67 -5.81 14.04
C THR A 6 10.85 -6.58 12.74
N VAL A 7 10.96 -7.92 12.82
CA VAL A 7 11.18 -8.78 11.65
C VAL A 7 9.97 -8.74 10.71
N LEU A 8 8.76 -8.91 11.25
CA LEU A 8 7.53 -8.88 10.46
C LEU A 8 7.31 -7.53 9.79
N GLY A 9 7.46 -6.44 10.54
CA GLY A 9 7.32 -5.08 10.04
C GLY A 9 8.34 -4.76 8.95
N ALA A 10 9.60 -5.18 9.11
CA ALA A 10 10.64 -5.03 8.10
C ALA A 10 10.29 -5.79 6.80
N MET A 11 9.86 -7.06 6.91
CA MET A 11 9.44 -7.86 5.76
C MET A 11 8.30 -7.20 4.98
N ILE A 12 7.24 -6.78 5.68
CA ILE A 12 6.10 -6.10 5.07
C ILE A 12 6.54 -4.79 4.41
N THR A 13 7.37 -4.00 5.08
CA THR A 13 7.90 -2.74 4.54
C THR A 13 8.62 -2.97 3.22
N VAL A 14 9.55 -3.93 3.18
CA VAL A 14 10.34 -4.23 1.99
C VAL A 14 9.45 -4.71 0.85
N LEU A 15 8.51 -5.63 1.12
CA LEU A 15 7.59 -6.14 0.12
C LEU A 15 6.71 -5.04 -0.48
N CYS A 16 6.06 -4.25 0.38
CA CYS A 16 5.20 -3.15 -0.06
C CYS A 16 5.99 -2.05 -0.79
N ALA A 17 7.17 -1.68 -0.29
CA ALA A 17 8.02 -0.70 -0.95
C ALA A 17 8.51 -1.20 -2.33
N ALA A 18 8.88 -2.48 -2.45
CA ALA A 18 9.30 -3.08 -3.71
C ALA A 18 8.17 -3.08 -4.74
N VAL A 19 6.96 -3.49 -4.36
CA VAL A 19 5.77 -3.44 -5.22
C VAL A 19 5.43 -2.00 -5.58
N GLY A 20 5.44 -1.09 -4.61
CA GLY A 20 5.19 0.34 -4.82
C GLY A 20 6.17 0.97 -5.82
N ALA A 21 7.46 0.66 -5.68
CA ALA A 21 8.49 1.09 -6.63
C ALA A 21 8.30 0.46 -8.02
N ALA A 22 7.90 -0.81 -8.10
CA ALA A 22 7.62 -1.46 -9.38
C ALA A 22 6.44 -0.82 -10.11
N PHE A 23 5.33 -0.56 -9.41
CA PHE A 23 4.14 0.06 -9.96
C PHE A 23 4.39 1.50 -10.44
N ARG A 24 5.14 2.31 -9.67
CA ARG A 24 5.53 3.66 -10.11
C ARG A 24 6.41 3.69 -11.35
N LYS A 25 7.14 2.60 -11.64
CA LYS A 25 7.89 2.40 -12.89
C LYS A 25 7.03 1.82 -14.03
N GLY A 26 5.71 1.76 -13.87
CA GLY A 26 4.79 1.20 -14.86
C GLY A 26 4.76 -0.32 -14.93
N ARG A 27 5.46 -1.05 -14.03
CA ARG A 27 5.45 -2.51 -14.00
C ARG A 27 4.25 -3.03 -13.19
N GLY A 28 3.84 -4.27 -13.44
CA GLY A 28 2.83 -4.95 -12.61
C GLY A 28 1.38 -4.81 -13.06
N TRP A 29 1.10 -4.15 -14.19
CA TRP A 29 -0.26 -4.06 -14.75
C TRP A 29 -0.96 -5.42 -14.86
N ARG A 30 -0.22 -6.48 -15.22
CA ARG A 30 -0.75 -7.84 -15.32
C ARG A 30 -1.43 -8.34 -14.04
N TYR A 31 -1.01 -7.85 -12.87
CA TYR A 31 -1.54 -8.26 -11.57
C TYR A 31 -2.69 -7.39 -11.06
N VAL A 32 -2.95 -6.26 -11.71
CA VAL A 32 -4.09 -5.40 -11.35
C VAL A 32 -5.36 -6.03 -11.89
N ASN A 33 -6.29 -6.36 -11.01
CA ASN A 33 -7.59 -6.87 -11.40
C ASN A 33 -8.53 -5.71 -11.74
N VAL A 34 -8.92 -5.64 -13.00
CA VAL A 34 -9.89 -4.71 -13.56
C VAL A 34 -10.85 -5.59 -14.35
N LEU A 35 -11.96 -5.97 -13.71
CA LEU A 35 -13.03 -6.91 -14.11
C LEU A 35 -13.23 -7.05 -15.64
N ASP A 36 -12.28 -7.70 -16.31
CA ASP A 36 -12.14 -7.87 -17.75
C ASP A 36 -12.28 -6.62 -18.65
N ASP A 37 -12.26 -5.41 -18.09
CA ASP A 37 -12.43 -4.14 -18.81
C ASP A 37 -11.12 -3.34 -18.84
N ARG A 38 -9.99 -4.03 -19.04
CA ARG A 38 -8.63 -3.43 -18.99
C ARG A 38 -8.45 -2.29 -19.98
N GLU A 39 -9.12 -2.33 -21.12
CA GLU A 39 -8.94 -1.35 -22.20
C GLU A 39 -9.51 0.02 -21.85
N ARG A 40 -10.49 0.07 -20.96
CA ARG A 40 -11.16 1.31 -20.56
C ARG A 40 -10.38 2.12 -19.53
N TYR A 41 -9.45 1.50 -18.81
CA TYR A 41 -8.69 2.16 -17.75
C TYR A 41 -7.35 2.73 -18.23
N ASP A 42 -7.00 3.91 -17.73
CA ASP A 42 -5.66 4.48 -17.84
C ASP A 42 -4.71 3.69 -16.93
N ARG A 43 -3.97 2.77 -17.54
CA ARG A 43 -2.97 1.94 -16.88
C ARG A 43 -2.00 2.74 -16.03
N ASP A 44 -1.49 3.86 -16.55
CA ASP A 44 -0.42 4.60 -15.89
C ASP A 44 -0.95 5.36 -14.68
N ALA A 45 -2.16 5.91 -14.77
CA ALA A 45 -2.84 6.52 -13.64
C ALA A 45 -3.13 5.49 -12.53
N VAL A 46 -3.64 4.31 -12.89
CA VAL A 46 -3.93 3.24 -11.93
C VAL A 46 -2.66 2.76 -11.23
N LEU A 47 -1.59 2.44 -11.99
CA LEU A 47 -0.34 1.96 -11.41
C LEU A 47 0.35 3.02 -10.55
N LYS A 48 0.31 4.31 -10.93
CA LYS A 48 0.84 5.39 -10.08
C LYS A 48 0.10 5.45 -8.73
N PHE A 49 -1.22 5.34 -8.75
CA PHE A 49 -2.03 5.36 -7.54
C PHE A 49 -1.81 4.11 -6.67
N LEU A 50 -1.88 2.92 -7.25
CA LEU A 50 -1.61 1.67 -6.52
C LEU A 50 -0.18 1.66 -5.96
N GLY A 51 0.79 2.21 -6.71
CA GLY A 51 2.14 2.40 -6.23
C GLY A 51 2.22 3.29 -4.99
N LEU A 52 1.49 4.42 -4.98
CA LEU A 52 1.36 5.30 -3.82
C LEU A 52 0.71 4.56 -2.63
N ALA A 53 -0.37 3.82 -2.86
CA ALA A 53 -1.05 3.04 -1.83
C ALA A 53 -0.11 2.00 -1.20
N MET A 54 0.71 1.32 -2.01
CA MET A 54 1.72 0.38 -1.51
C MET A 54 2.78 1.05 -0.64
N TRP A 55 3.23 2.27 -0.98
CA TRP A 55 4.11 3.05 -0.10
C TRP A 55 3.42 3.43 1.22
N ALA A 56 2.14 3.79 1.17
CA ALA A 56 1.35 4.08 2.37
C ALA A 56 1.20 2.84 3.27
N PHE A 57 1.00 1.65 2.70
CA PHE A 57 1.00 0.38 3.43
C PHE A 57 2.39 0.01 3.96
N ALA A 58 3.46 0.27 3.20
CA ALA A 58 4.82 0.06 3.67
C ALA A 58 5.11 0.85 4.94
N LEU A 59 4.63 2.11 5.01
CA LEU A 59 4.77 2.94 6.21
C LEU A 59 3.86 2.50 7.35
N SER A 60 2.56 2.33 7.07
CA SER A 60 1.54 2.08 8.11
C SER A 60 1.56 0.66 8.67
N CYS A 61 1.58 -0.36 7.81
CA CYS A 61 1.53 -1.77 8.20
C CYS A 61 2.93 -2.34 8.46
N GLY A 62 3.95 -1.90 7.71
CA GLY A 62 5.33 -2.35 7.92
C GLY A 62 6.10 -1.48 8.90
N GLY A 63 6.31 -0.21 8.53
CA GLY A 63 7.23 0.71 9.19
C GLY A 63 6.85 1.00 10.64
N LEU A 64 5.58 1.28 10.92
CA LEU A 64 5.12 1.53 12.30
C LEU A 64 5.21 0.28 13.18
N TRP A 65 5.01 -0.92 12.62
CA TRP A 65 5.16 -2.17 13.38
C TRP A 65 6.64 -2.49 13.63
N MET A 66 7.50 -2.22 12.64
CA MET A 66 8.94 -2.34 12.80
C MET A 66 9.45 -1.39 13.90
N LEU A 67 9.00 -0.13 13.87
CA LEU A 67 9.34 0.87 14.90
C LEU A 67 8.77 0.50 16.27
N ALA A 68 7.57 -0.07 16.34
CA ALA A 68 7.02 -0.59 17.59
C ALA A 68 7.93 -1.65 18.23
N GLY A 69 8.50 -2.54 17.42
CA GLY A 69 9.43 -3.57 17.89
C GLY A 69 10.80 -3.01 18.30
N LEU A 70 11.34 -2.05 17.55
CA LEU A 70 12.63 -1.40 17.84
C LEU A 70 12.59 -0.50 19.08
N LEU A 71 11.46 0.16 19.32
CA LEU A 71 11.27 1.14 20.41
C LEU A 71 10.51 0.56 21.61
N ASP A 72 10.17 -0.73 21.58
CA ASP A 72 9.34 -1.39 22.60
C ASP A 72 8.02 -0.66 22.91
N ASN A 73 7.41 -0.05 21.89
CA ASN A 73 6.25 0.82 22.05
C ASN A 73 5.03 0.30 21.28
N MET A 74 4.12 -0.36 21.99
CA MET A 74 2.87 -0.89 21.40
C MET A 74 1.92 0.20 20.86
N ASN A 75 2.03 1.45 21.30
CA ASN A 75 1.21 2.53 20.73
C ASN A 75 1.50 2.73 19.25
N LEU A 76 2.75 2.51 18.81
CA LEU A 76 3.11 2.57 17.38
C LEU A 76 2.49 1.42 16.60
N PHE A 77 2.37 0.23 17.20
CA PHE A 77 1.70 -0.91 16.58
C PHE A 77 0.21 -0.63 16.38
N TYR A 78 -0.49 -0.13 17.42
CA TYR A 78 -1.90 0.26 17.33
C TYR A 78 -2.11 1.40 16.34
N ALA A 79 -1.24 2.42 16.34
CA ALA A 79 -1.25 3.48 15.34
C ALA A 79 -1.08 2.92 13.91
N GLY A 80 -0.21 1.92 13.75
CA GLY A 80 -0.03 1.20 12.48
C GLY A 80 -1.30 0.49 12.01
N ILE A 81 -2.03 -0.17 12.91
CA ILE A 81 -3.32 -0.80 12.60
C ILE A 81 -4.32 0.25 12.12
N VAL A 82 -4.52 1.32 12.88
CA VAL A 82 -5.47 2.39 12.54
C VAL A 82 -5.11 3.05 11.22
N ALA A 83 -3.83 3.37 11.02
CA ALA A 83 -3.34 3.96 9.78
C ALA A 83 -3.53 3.03 8.57
N THR A 84 -3.29 1.72 8.75
CA THR A 84 -3.49 0.71 7.70
C THR A 84 -4.96 0.64 7.27
N LEU A 85 -5.88 0.63 8.23
CA LEU A 85 -7.32 0.66 7.95
C LEU A 85 -7.72 1.95 7.24
N ALA A 86 -7.22 3.10 7.68
CA ALA A 86 -7.48 4.38 7.02
C ALA A 86 -6.98 4.39 5.57
N VAL A 87 -5.76 3.88 5.31
CA VAL A 87 -5.21 3.74 3.95
C VAL A 87 -6.05 2.79 3.11
N ALA A 88 -6.49 1.65 3.65
CA ALA A 88 -7.32 0.69 2.93
C ALA A 88 -8.69 1.29 2.54
N ILE A 89 -9.38 1.92 3.50
CA ILE A 89 -10.67 2.58 3.26
C ILE A 89 -10.50 3.71 2.25
N PHE A 90 -9.49 4.57 2.43
CA PHE A 90 -9.21 5.65 1.49
C PHE A 90 -8.95 5.10 0.08
N THR A 91 -8.13 4.06 -0.04
CA THR A 91 -7.81 3.42 -1.33
C THR A 91 -9.08 2.92 -2.01
N LEU A 92 -9.93 2.21 -1.28
CA LEU A 92 -11.20 1.70 -1.77
C LEU A 92 -12.12 2.84 -2.23
N VAL A 93 -12.35 3.85 -1.40
CA VAL A 93 -13.23 4.98 -1.73
C VAL A 93 -12.69 5.75 -2.92
N TYR A 94 -11.39 6.07 -2.91
CA TYR A 94 -10.75 6.87 -3.95
C TYR A 94 -10.83 6.18 -5.32
N MET A 95 -10.60 4.87 -5.37
CA MET A 95 -10.68 4.10 -6.61
C MET A 95 -12.09 4.01 -7.18
N ASN A 96 -13.11 3.98 -6.32
CA ASN A 96 -14.51 3.84 -6.73
C ASN A 96 -15.20 5.20 -6.97
N THR A 97 -14.56 6.31 -6.65
CA THR A 97 -15.16 7.64 -6.78
C THR A 97 -14.76 8.32 -8.09
N GLY A 98 -15.74 8.68 -8.92
CA GLY A 98 -15.60 9.74 -9.92
C GLY A 98 -14.86 9.40 -11.21
N ARG A 99 -15.02 8.18 -11.77
CA ARG A 99 -14.44 7.77 -13.08
C ARG A 99 -12.93 8.08 -13.22
N ARG A 100 -12.19 8.23 -12.11
CA ARG A 100 -10.83 8.83 -12.05
C ARG A 100 -9.81 8.15 -12.94
N PHE A 101 -9.98 6.85 -13.12
CA PHE A 101 -9.03 6.00 -13.82
C PHE A 101 -9.51 5.57 -15.20
N LEU A 102 -10.65 6.06 -15.68
CA LEU A 102 -11.05 5.82 -17.05
C LEU A 102 -10.14 6.61 -17.99
N LYS A 103 -9.82 6.03 -19.15
CA LYS A 103 -9.19 6.78 -20.24
C LYS A 103 -10.10 7.95 -20.62
N LYS A 104 -9.47 9.09 -20.91
CA LYS A 104 -10.15 10.25 -21.49
C LYS A 104 -10.46 10.01 -22.96
#